data_AF-A0A4R8ETQ1-F1
#
_entry.id   AF-A0A4R8ETQ1-F1
#
_cell.length_a   1.000
_cell.length_b   1.000
_cell.length_c   1.000
_cell.angle_alpha   90.00
_cell.angle_beta   90.00
_cell.angle_gamma   90.00
#
_symmetry.space_group_name_H-M   'P 1'
#
loop_
_entity.id
_entity.type
_entity.pdbx_description
1 polymer ?
#
loop_
_entity_poly.entity_id
_entity_poly.type
_entity_poly.pdbx_seq_one_letter_code
_entity_poly.pdbx_strand_id
1 'polypeptide(L)' 'MDEKKLKALAAELAKGLKTEADLNAFSRMLTKLTVETALNTELTDHLGHENPPPKTGSNTRNGY' A
#
# COMPACT_ATOMS: atom_id res chain seq x y z
N MET A 1 13.43 -6.07 -2.24
CA MET A 1 13.81 -5.01 -3.21
C MET A 1 15.33 -5.02 -3.30
N ASP A 2 15.91 -5.09 -4.49
CA ASP A 2 17.37 -5.02 -4.69
C ASP A 2 17.83 -3.59 -5.05
N GLU A 3 19.13 -3.32 -4.92
CA GLU A 3 19.70 -1.97 -5.11
C GLU A 3 19.44 -1.41 -6.52
N LYS A 4 19.46 -2.27 -7.55
CA LYS A 4 19.22 -1.85 -8.93
C LYS A 4 17.78 -1.36 -9.11
N LYS A 5 16.81 -2.08 -8.55
CA LYS A 5 15.40 -1.64 -8.54
C LYS A 5 15.21 -0.36 -7.74
N LEU A 6 15.93 -0.19 -6.63
CA LEU A 6 15.86 1.03 -5.82
C LEU A 6 16.37 2.26 -6.59
N LYS A 7 17.50 2.14 -7.30
CA LYS A 7 18.05 3.21 -8.15
C LYS A 7 17.12 3.57 -9.30
N ALA A 8 16.50 2.57 -9.95
CA ALA A 8 15.52 2.82 -11.00
C ALA A 8 14.28 3.57 -10.48
N LEU A 9 13.78 3.20 -9.31
CA LEU A 9 12.68 3.90 -8.65
C LEU A 9 13.05 5.34 -8.29
N ALA A 10 14.24 5.55 -7.72
CA ALA A 10 14.73 6.89 -7.38
C ALA A 10 14.84 7.79 -8.63
N ALA A 11 15.32 7.26 -9.75
CA ALA A 11 15.39 7.99 -11.02
C ALA A 11 14.00 8.38 -11.56
N GLU A 12 12.99 7.53 -11.38
CA GLU A 12 11.62 7.84 -11.78
C GLU A 12 11.00 8.91 -10.88
N LEU A 13 11.18 8.79 -9.56
CA LEU A 13 10.68 9.77 -8.59
C LEU A 13 11.31 11.15 -8.79
N ALA A 14 12.60 11.21 -9.15
CA ALA A 14 13.30 12.47 -9.41
C ALA A 14 12.72 13.27 -10.60
N LYS A 15 11.98 12.64 -11.52
CA LYS A 15 11.29 13.36 -12.61
C LYS A 15 10.08 14.15 -12.11
N GLY A 16 9.43 13.65 -11.04
CA GLY A 16 8.19 14.20 -10.49
C GLY A 16 8.39 15.12 -9.29
N LEU A 17 9.34 14.79 -8.40
CA LEU A 17 9.57 15.49 -7.13
C LEU A 17 10.57 16.64 -7.33
N LYS A 18 10.10 17.89 -7.25
CA LYS A 18 10.93 19.08 -7.49
C LYS A 18 11.23 19.86 -6.21
N THR A 19 10.43 19.67 -5.17
CA THR A 19 10.52 20.40 -3.91
C THR A 19 10.53 19.45 -2.71
N GLU A 20 11.00 19.96 -1.57
CA GLU A 20 10.90 19.23 -0.29
C GLU A 20 9.44 18.95 0.10
N ALA A 21 8.52 19.84 -0.28
CA ALA A 21 7.09 19.65 -0.06
C ALA A 21 6.54 18.46 -0.84
N ASP A 22 6.94 18.30 -2.12
CA ASP A 22 6.56 17.14 -2.94
C ASP A 22 7.08 15.84 -2.32
N LEU A 23 8.34 15.85 -1.83
CA LEU A 23 8.94 14.69 -1.18
C LEU A 23 8.20 14.30 0.11
N ASN A 24 7.83 15.29 0.94
CA ASN A 24 7.06 15.06 2.16
C ASN A 24 5.66 14.50 1.85
N ALA A 25 4.97 15.06 0.85
CA ALA A 25 3.66 14.56 0.41
C ALA A 25 3.75 13.11 -0.10
N PHE A 26 4.76 12.81 -0.93
CA PHE A 26 5.00 11.47 -1.42
C PHE A 26 5.31 10.49 -0.29
N SER A 27 6.18 10.85 0.65
CA SER A 27 6.52 10.01 1.80
C SER A 27 5.27 9.64 2.62
N ARG A 28 4.41 10.61 2.92
CA ARG A 28 3.14 10.35 3.63
C ARG A 28 2.22 9.41 2.87
N MET A 29 2.08 9.62 1.56
CA MET A 29 1.26 8.76 0.70
C MET A 29 1.80 7.33 0.65
N LEU A 30 3.12 7.17 0.48
CA LEU A 30 3.77 5.87 0.43
C LEU A 30 3.62 5.12 1.77
N THR A 31 3.81 5.81 2.90
CA THR A 31 3.58 5.22 4.22
C THR A 31 2.13 4.77 4.39
N LYS A 32 1.16 5.63 4.06
CA LYS A 32 -0.26 5.29 4.14
C LYS A 32 -0.58 4.04 3.31
N LEU A 33 -0.18 4.02 2.04
CA LEU A 33 -0.45 2.90 1.14
C LEU A 33 0.18 1.59 1.65
N THR A 34 1.41 1.66 2.17
CA THR A 34 2.11 0.49 2.70
C THR A 34 1.40 -0.08 3.93
N VAL A 35 0.98 0.79 4.86
CA VAL A 35 0.26 0.38 6.07
C VAL A 35 -1.12 -0.18 5.73
N GLU A 36 -1.88 0.50 4.86
CA GLU A 36 -3.20 0.01 4.42
C GLU A 36 -3.09 -1.34 3.71
N THR A 37 -2.05 -1.54 2.89
CA THR A 37 -1.82 -2.83 2.22
C THR A 37 -1.48 -3.92 3.24
N ALA A 38 -0.58 -3.65 4.19
CA ALA A 38 -0.21 -4.62 5.22
C ALA A 38 -1.42 -5.03 6.07
N LEU A 39 -2.20 -4.05 6.57
CA LEU A 39 -3.42 -4.30 7.34
C LEU A 39 -4.47 -5.04 6.52
N ASN A 40 -4.61 -4.74 5.23
CA ASN A 40 -5.55 -5.44 4.37
C ASN A 40 -5.15 -6.90 4.13
N THR A 41 -3.85 -7.19 3.97
CA THR A 41 -3.34 -8.56 3.88
C THR A 41 -3.59 -9.31 5.17
N GLU A 42 -3.25 -8.72 6.32
CA GLU A 42 -3.51 -9.33 7.64
C GLU A 42 -5.00 -9.60 7.87
N LEU A 43 -5.87 -8.68 7.43
CA LEU A 43 -7.32 -8.86 7.53
C LEU A 43 -7.83 -9.95 6.57
N THR A 44 -7.26 -10.09 5.38
CA THR A 44 -7.57 -11.21 4.46
C THR A 44 -7.14 -12.54 5.06
N ASP A 45 -5.94 -12.61 5.65
CA ASP A 45 -5.43 -13.83 6.30
C ASP A 45 -6.30 -14.21 7.50
N HIS A 46 -6.73 -13.24 8.31
CA HIS A 46 -7.62 -13.47 9.45
C HIS A 46 -9.03 -13.92 9.03
N LEU A 47 -9.59 -13.33 7.97
CA LEU A 47 -10.94 -13.68 7.48
C LEU A 47 -10.94 -14.93 6.59
N GLY A 48 -9.79 -15.32 6.05
CA GLY A 48 -9.64 -16.42 5.11
C GLY A 48 -10.21 -16.14 3.72
N HIS A 49 -10.54 -14.89 3.41
CA HIS A 49 -11.04 -14.49 2.08
C HIS A 49 -10.79 -13.01 1.76
N GLU A 50 -10.65 -12.73 0.46
CA GLU A 50 -10.60 -11.37 -0.08
C GLU A 50 -12.00 -10.74 -0.16
N ASN A 51 -12.05 -9.45 -0.52
CA ASN A 51 -13.29 -8.72 -0.83
C ASN A 51 -13.53 -8.74 -2.35
N PRO A 52 -14.72 -9.09 -2.87
CA PRO A 52 -15.95 -9.47 -2.17
C PRO A 52 -15.90 -10.88 -1.54
N PRO A 53 -16.55 -11.06 -0.37
CA PRO A 53 -16.49 -12.32 0.37
C PRO A 53 -17.26 -13.45 -0.34
N PRO A 54 -16.82 -14.72 -0.20
CA PRO A 54 -17.70 -15.87 -0.40
C PRO A 54 -18.81 -15.86 0.65
N LYS A 55 -20.02 -16.27 0.27
CA LYS A 55 -21.27 -16.14 1.08
C LYS A 55 -21.33 -16.99 2.37
N THR A 56 -20.21 -17.51 2.84
CA THR A 56 -20.15 -18.62 3.83
C THR A 56 -19.50 -18.26 5.17
N GLY A 57 -19.04 -17.01 5.36
CA GLY A 57 -18.41 -16.56 6.61
C GLY A 57 -19.38 -15.94 7.61
N SER A 58 -19.15 -16.16 8.92
CA SER A 58 -19.91 -15.51 10.01
C SER A 58 -19.58 -14.02 10.16
N ASN A 59 -18.39 -13.59 9.71
CA ASN A 59 -17.92 -12.21 9.75
C ASN A 59 -17.66 -11.71 8.33
N THR A 60 -17.97 -10.43 8.08
CA THR A 60 -17.81 -9.78 6.77
C THR A 60 -17.06 -8.46 6.91
N ARG A 61 -16.33 -8.05 5.86
CA ARG A 61 -15.70 -6.72 5.81
C ARG A 61 -16.79 -5.65 5.75
N ASN A 62 -16.74 -4.67 6.65
CA ASN A 62 -17.74 -3.61 6.79
C ASN A 62 -17.12 -2.22 6.60
N GLY A 63 -16.48 -1.98 5.44
CA GLY A 63 -15.77 -0.73 5.15
C GLY A 63 -15.13 -0.71 3.76
N TYR A 64 -14.45 0.40 3.45
CA TYR A 64 -13.67 0.62 2.22
C TYR A 64 -12.20 0.26 2.40
#